data_AF-A0A1W9JTM1-F1
#
_entry.id   AF-A0A1W9JTM1-F1
#
_cell.length_a   1.000
_cell.length_b   1.000
_cell.length_c   1.000
_cell.angle_alpha   90.00
_cell.angle_beta   90.00
_cell.angle_gamma   90.00
#
_symmetry.space_group_name_H-M   'P 1'
#
loop_
_entity.id
_entity.type
_entity.pdbx_description
1 polymer ?
#
loop_
_entity_poly.entity_id
_entity_poly.type
_entity_poly.pdbx_seq_one_letter_code
_entity_poly.pdbx_strand_id
1 'polypeptide(L)'
;MSYFLWIEDFSSQTGGEDIACNVLGGIIEPEKLLGDKKKLRSVLKSEGVFIELNFGNGLDFIQNRLSDIDFIILDMNLPAYSGSLPNANVVKILEKWHGYKSTDGVDETLLSQSTKELQDIAGYHLYTQLIFKLGFPEKNILFCSNHGSDLTSIKSAFIDAKIELPIIYTKDSADDKEKVQAWVKNCYENPYSRLRRGIIEGCKLAKTLSPESLSFNDYVSHQDAIKHDDIISYLEILENFLPLREPENKQAIYKLFVRTISHEWDVADTKKIRNLAWIMKNVRNWVTHNSSLFSNVDEKLLAYLFIINMRLMFGFDSEVQSYENILFALFPNVLKEQLFKDKAKNDLLKPDIAKAYLNLKNMVLDEKIKDGFYFNELANSIQQSNSSLKNDIQLFSTLLYQMFWLVTSYPEVGTINSKKTLEIKFKDFKYLEKPYIEALARYIYHLSFPQGK
;
A
#
# COMPACT_ATOMS: atom_id res chain seq x y z
N MET A 1 -2.13 -4.28 -3.65
CA MET A 1 -1.11 -5.21 -4.20
C MET A 1 0.29 -4.70 -3.88
N SER A 2 1.22 -5.60 -3.60
CA SER A 2 2.66 -5.29 -3.49
C SER A 2 3.33 -5.38 -4.85
N TYR A 3 4.43 -4.67 -5.09
CA TYR A 3 5.09 -4.66 -6.40
C TYR A 3 6.30 -5.60 -6.42
N PHE A 4 6.47 -6.32 -7.53
CA PHE A 4 7.53 -7.31 -7.72
C PHE A 4 8.44 -6.92 -8.89
N LEU A 5 9.73 -7.16 -8.76
CA LEU A 5 10.63 -7.33 -9.90
C LEU A 5 10.90 -8.81 -10.08
N TRP A 6 10.62 -9.34 -11.26
CA TRP A 6 10.95 -10.69 -11.65
C TRP A 6 12.06 -10.65 -12.70
N ILE A 7 13.23 -11.18 -12.35
CA ILE A 7 14.37 -11.28 -13.24
C ILE A 7 14.50 -12.74 -13.67
N GLU A 8 14.24 -13.01 -14.95
CA GLU A 8 13.94 -14.35 -15.44
C GLU A 8 14.46 -14.56 -16.86
N ASP A 9 14.95 -15.77 -17.15
CA ASP A 9 15.28 -16.16 -18.52
C ASP A 9 14.17 -17.02 -19.15
N PHE A 10 13.32 -16.40 -19.96
CA PHE A 10 12.33 -17.12 -20.78
C PHE A 10 12.90 -17.68 -22.09
N SER A 11 14.19 -18.03 -22.15
CA SER A 11 14.87 -18.49 -23.38
C SER A 11 14.50 -19.91 -23.83
N SER A 12 13.89 -20.74 -22.97
CA SER A 12 13.32 -22.02 -23.41
C SER A 12 12.11 -21.78 -24.33
N GLN A 13 12.18 -22.27 -25.57
CA GLN A 13 11.33 -21.87 -26.71
C GLN A 13 9.82 -22.17 -26.56
N THR A 14 9.39 -22.81 -25.47
CA THR A 14 8.00 -23.06 -25.09
C THR A 14 7.96 -23.13 -23.56
N GLY A 15 7.44 -22.12 -22.85
CA GLY A 15 7.33 -22.24 -21.38
C GLY A 15 7.27 -20.96 -20.55
N GLY A 16 7.40 -19.76 -21.11
CA GLY A 16 7.26 -18.53 -20.31
C GLY A 16 5.91 -18.42 -19.59
N GLU A 17 4.85 -18.93 -20.22
CA GLU A 17 3.50 -19.03 -19.64
C GLU A 17 3.45 -20.06 -18.51
N ASP A 18 4.04 -21.25 -18.70
CA ASP A 18 4.08 -22.30 -17.67
C ASP A 18 4.86 -21.87 -16.44
N ILE A 19 6.02 -21.22 -16.66
CA ILE A 19 6.82 -20.64 -15.57
C ILE A 19 6.03 -19.54 -14.87
N ALA A 20 5.38 -18.63 -15.61
CA ALA A 20 4.56 -17.58 -15.01
C ALA A 20 3.40 -18.16 -14.21
N CYS A 21 2.73 -19.21 -14.70
CA CYS A 21 1.69 -19.92 -13.96
C CYS A 21 2.26 -20.61 -12.70
N ASN A 22 3.44 -21.22 -12.79
CA ASN A 22 4.08 -21.88 -11.66
C ASN A 22 4.49 -20.88 -10.57
N VAL A 23 4.89 -19.66 -10.94
CA VAL A 23 5.34 -18.64 -9.97
C VAL A 23 4.18 -17.77 -9.47
N LEU A 24 3.32 -17.29 -10.37
CA LEU A 24 2.32 -16.25 -10.12
C LEU A 24 0.88 -16.75 -10.14
N GLY A 25 0.63 -18.03 -10.46
CA GLY A 25 -0.73 -18.60 -10.55
C GLY A 25 -1.52 -18.56 -9.24
N GLY A 26 -0.85 -18.31 -8.10
CA GLY A 26 -1.51 -18.08 -6.81
C GLY A 26 -2.12 -16.68 -6.63
N ILE A 27 -1.78 -15.72 -7.51
CA ILE A 27 -2.20 -14.31 -7.43
C ILE A 27 -2.80 -13.77 -8.74
N ILE A 28 -2.48 -14.39 -9.88
CA ILE A 28 -3.00 -14.01 -11.21
C ILE A 28 -3.68 -15.21 -11.84
N GLU A 29 -4.88 -14.98 -12.38
CA GLU A 29 -5.64 -16.00 -13.12
C GLU A 29 -4.82 -16.57 -14.28
N PRO A 30 -4.70 -17.91 -14.40
CA PRO A 30 -3.89 -18.55 -15.43
C PRO A 30 -4.20 -18.07 -16.85
N GLU A 31 -5.47 -17.79 -17.16
CA GLU A 31 -5.93 -17.33 -18.47
C GLU A 31 -5.33 -15.99 -18.87
N LYS A 32 -5.00 -15.13 -17.88
CA LYS A 32 -4.33 -13.84 -18.12
C LYS A 32 -2.85 -14.00 -18.43
N LEU A 33 -2.23 -15.09 -17.98
CA LEU A 33 -0.81 -15.39 -18.18
C LEU A 33 -0.52 -16.04 -19.55
N LEU A 34 -1.56 -16.45 -20.28
CA LEU A 34 -1.44 -17.00 -21.63
C LEU A 34 -1.22 -15.92 -22.70
N GLY A 35 -0.36 -16.20 -23.67
CA GLY A 35 -0.08 -15.40 -24.86
C GLY A 35 1.40 -15.02 -25.00
N ASP A 36 1.70 -14.24 -26.05
CA ASP A 36 3.09 -13.88 -26.36
C ASP A 36 3.79 -13.07 -25.24
N LYS A 37 5.12 -13.01 -25.28
CA LYS A 37 5.96 -12.32 -24.29
C LYS A 37 5.56 -10.84 -24.09
N LYS A 38 5.06 -10.16 -25.13
CA LYS A 38 4.66 -8.75 -25.04
C LYS A 38 3.34 -8.61 -24.29
N LYS A 39 2.37 -9.48 -24.55
CA LYS A 39 1.11 -9.57 -23.81
C LYS A 39 1.37 -9.91 -22.35
N LEU A 40 2.18 -10.95 -22.09
CA LEU A 40 2.56 -11.36 -20.73
C LEU A 40 3.19 -10.20 -19.96
N ARG A 41 4.15 -9.47 -20.55
CA ARG A 41 4.77 -8.30 -19.90
C ARG A 41 3.75 -7.19 -19.59
N SER A 42 2.79 -6.95 -20.49
CA SER A 42 1.75 -5.93 -20.27
C SER A 42 0.80 -6.33 -19.13
N VAL A 43 0.38 -7.59 -19.08
CA VAL A 43 -0.49 -8.13 -18.02
C VAL A 43 0.23 -8.08 -16.67
N LEU A 44 1.46 -8.58 -16.62
CA LEU A 44 2.25 -8.58 -15.39
C LEU A 44 2.49 -7.17 -14.87
N LYS A 45 2.78 -6.21 -15.76
CA LYS A 45 2.91 -4.81 -15.38
C LYS A 45 1.61 -4.24 -14.77
N SER A 46 0.44 -4.59 -15.32
CA SER A 46 -0.85 -4.13 -14.75
C SER A 46 -1.13 -4.71 -13.36
N GLU A 47 -0.52 -5.86 -13.04
CA GLU A 47 -0.62 -6.52 -11.73
C GLU A 47 0.54 -6.13 -10.79
N GLY A 48 1.35 -5.13 -11.16
CA GLY A 48 2.48 -4.65 -10.34
C GLY A 48 3.73 -5.52 -10.41
N VAL A 49 3.86 -6.38 -11.43
CA VAL A 49 5.02 -7.25 -11.66
C VAL A 49 5.84 -6.71 -12.83
N PHE A 50 7.03 -6.20 -12.55
CA PHE A 50 8.03 -5.80 -13.54
C PHE A 50 8.87 -7.00 -13.95
N ILE A 51 9.16 -7.14 -15.23
CA ILE A 51 9.96 -8.25 -15.76
C ILE A 51 11.20 -7.71 -16.44
N GLU A 52 12.35 -8.27 -16.08
CA GLU A 52 13.61 -8.11 -16.80
C GLU A 52 14.18 -9.47 -17.21
N LEU A 53 14.72 -9.54 -18.43
CA LEU A 53 14.99 -10.82 -19.11
C LEU A 53 16.48 -11.20 -19.19
N ASN A 54 17.33 -10.40 -18.57
CA ASN A 54 18.77 -10.60 -18.58
C ASN A 54 19.39 -9.86 -17.39
N PHE A 55 20.63 -10.22 -17.08
CA PHE A 55 21.41 -9.64 -15.99
C PHE A 55 21.57 -8.13 -16.14
N GLY A 56 21.94 -7.63 -17.33
CA GLY A 56 22.18 -6.20 -17.57
C GLY A 56 20.97 -5.32 -17.27
N ASN A 57 19.79 -5.70 -17.77
CA ASN A 57 18.55 -4.98 -17.52
C ASN A 57 18.12 -5.09 -16.05
N GLY A 58 18.29 -6.27 -15.44
CA GLY A 58 18.05 -6.46 -14.01
C GLY A 58 18.92 -5.56 -13.15
N LEU A 59 20.22 -5.45 -13.49
CA LEU A 59 21.18 -4.59 -12.83
C LEU A 59 20.80 -3.10 -12.96
N ASP A 60 20.44 -2.68 -14.18
CA ASP A 60 20.03 -1.30 -14.43
C ASP A 60 18.74 -0.95 -13.66
N PHE A 61 17.80 -1.90 -13.55
CA PHE A 61 16.59 -1.72 -12.76
C PHE A 61 16.93 -1.53 -11.27
N ILE A 62 17.71 -2.43 -10.66
CA ILE A 62 18.00 -2.35 -9.22
C ILE A 62 18.84 -1.13 -8.85
N GLN A 63 19.63 -0.58 -9.78
CA GLN A 63 20.43 0.62 -9.52
C GLN A 63 19.62 1.91 -9.59
N ASN A 64 18.58 1.96 -10.43
CA ASN A 64 17.88 3.20 -10.74
C ASN A 64 16.44 3.24 -10.24
N ARG A 65 15.82 2.09 -9.98
CA ARG A 65 14.38 1.94 -9.78
C ARG A 65 14.02 1.01 -8.63
N LEU A 66 14.94 0.78 -7.70
CA LEU A 66 14.70 -0.11 -6.56
C LEU A 66 13.51 0.32 -5.69
N SER A 67 13.26 1.63 -5.58
CA SER A 67 12.11 2.19 -4.85
C SER A 67 10.75 1.84 -5.49
N ASP A 68 10.73 1.44 -6.75
CA ASP A 68 9.50 1.08 -7.47
C ASP A 68 8.98 -0.30 -7.08
N ILE A 69 9.73 -1.10 -6.31
CA ILE A 69 9.35 -2.47 -5.96
C ILE A 69 9.40 -2.72 -4.47
N ASP A 70 8.75 -3.81 -4.06
CA ASP A 70 8.73 -4.29 -2.68
C ASP A 70 9.45 -5.64 -2.55
N PHE A 71 9.35 -6.48 -3.59
CA PHE A 71 9.86 -7.86 -3.63
C PHE A 71 10.59 -8.17 -4.93
N ILE A 72 11.51 -9.15 -4.89
CA ILE A 72 12.26 -9.62 -6.05
C ILE A 72 12.13 -11.14 -6.17
N ILE A 73 11.87 -11.62 -7.38
CA ILE A 73 11.97 -13.03 -7.77
C ILE A 73 13.13 -13.13 -8.75
N LEU A 74 14.08 -14.02 -8.47
CA LEU A 74 15.38 -14.03 -9.11
C LEU A 74 15.74 -15.43 -9.61
N ASP A 75 15.98 -15.56 -10.92
CA ASP A 75 16.70 -16.71 -11.45
C ASP A 75 18.22 -16.54 -11.21
N MET A 76 18.90 -17.67 -11.06
CA MET A 76 20.35 -17.76 -10.94
C MET A 76 21.04 -17.69 -12.30
N ASN A 77 20.52 -18.42 -13.28
CA ASN A 77 21.08 -18.49 -14.62
C ASN A 77 20.39 -17.44 -15.49
N LEU A 78 21.11 -16.37 -15.81
CA LEU A 78 20.55 -15.25 -16.58
C LEU A 78 21.52 -14.89 -17.71
N PRO A 79 21.05 -14.72 -18.96
CA PRO A 79 21.85 -14.16 -20.02
C PRO A 79 22.48 -12.84 -19.56
N ALA A 80 23.77 -12.62 -19.87
CA ALA A 80 24.45 -11.40 -19.45
C ALA A 80 23.79 -10.12 -20.01
N TYR A 81 23.35 -10.18 -21.26
CA TYR A 81 22.64 -9.10 -21.97
C TYR A 81 21.83 -9.66 -23.14
N SER A 82 21.02 -8.81 -23.76
CA SER A 82 20.31 -9.10 -25.02
C SER A 82 20.73 -8.13 -26.12
N GLY A 83 20.90 -8.60 -27.35
CA GLY A 83 21.30 -7.77 -28.50
C GLY A 83 22.72 -8.04 -28.97
N SER A 84 23.32 -7.11 -29.71
CA SER A 84 24.66 -7.28 -30.30
C SER A 84 25.80 -6.98 -29.33
N LEU A 85 25.62 -6.03 -28.40
CA LEU A 85 26.68 -5.61 -27.46
C LEU A 85 26.15 -5.43 -26.03
N PRO A 86 26.97 -5.76 -25.00
CA PRO A 86 26.64 -5.53 -23.60
C PRO A 86 26.56 -4.03 -23.28
N ASN A 87 25.72 -3.68 -22.30
CA ASN A 87 25.69 -2.31 -21.77
C ASN A 87 26.95 -2.00 -20.93
N ALA A 88 27.21 -0.73 -20.66
CA ALA A 88 28.41 -0.28 -19.94
C ALA A 88 28.55 -0.90 -18.53
N ASN A 89 27.44 -1.21 -17.86
CA ASN A 89 27.45 -1.81 -16.54
C ASN A 89 27.87 -3.28 -16.59
N VAL A 90 27.38 -4.03 -17.59
CA VAL A 90 27.80 -5.41 -17.86
C VAL A 90 29.29 -5.44 -18.21
N VAL A 91 29.75 -4.55 -19.11
CA VAL A 91 31.18 -4.47 -19.48
C VAL A 91 32.06 -4.28 -18.24
N LYS A 92 31.73 -3.32 -17.36
CA LYS A 92 32.49 -3.10 -16.11
C LYS A 92 32.57 -4.33 -15.22
N ILE A 93 31.52 -5.15 -15.18
CA ILE A 93 31.50 -6.39 -14.38
C ILE A 93 32.37 -7.45 -15.04
N LEU A 94 32.27 -7.61 -16.36
CA LEU A 94 33.10 -8.53 -17.13
C LEU A 94 34.59 -8.18 -16.99
N GLU A 95 34.95 -6.90 -17.06
CA GLU A 95 36.32 -6.44 -16.91
C GLU A 95 36.86 -6.66 -15.49
N LYS A 96 36.02 -6.40 -14.49
CA LYS A 96 36.43 -6.48 -13.09
C LYS A 96 36.58 -7.91 -12.60
N TRP A 97 35.72 -8.82 -13.05
CA TRP A 97 35.57 -10.14 -12.42
C TRP A 97 35.73 -11.33 -13.37
N HIS A 98 35.59 -11.13 -14.69
CA HIS A 98 35.60 -12.21 -15.69
C HIS A 98 36.71 -12.06 -16.74
N GLY A 99 37.75 -11.26 -16.43
CA GLY A 99 38.97 -11.16 -17.24
C GLY A 99 38.79 -10.53 -18.62
N TYR A 100 37.61 -9.97 -18.94
CA TYR A 100 37.39 -9.26 -20.19
C TYR A 100 38.25 -7.99 -20.24
N LYS A 101 38.80 -7.65 -21.41
CA LYS A 101 39.53 -6.39 -21.60
C LYS A 101 38.96 -5.69 -22.81
N SER A 102 38.33 -4.54 -22.61
CA SER A 102 37.94 -3.69 -23.74
C SER A 102 39.22 -3.21 -24.44
N THR A 103 39.47 -3.72 -25.64
CA THR A 103 40.55 -3.27 -26.53
C THR A 103 39.94 -2.54 -27.73
N ASP A 104 40.76 -1.96 -28.61
CA ASP A 104 40.32 -1.34 -29.87
C ASP A 104 39.82 -2.44 -30.85
N GLY A 105 38.67 -3.02 -30.53
CA GLY A 105 38.08 -4.19 -31.19
C GLY A 105 37.35 -5.11 -30.19
N VAL A 106 36.20 -5.67 -30.60
CA VAL A 106 35.48 -6.65 -29.80
C VAL A 106 36.08 -8.03 -30.07
N ASP A 107 36.81 -8.58 -29.09
CA ASP A 107 37.16 -10.01 -29.09
C ASP A 107 35.90 -10.82 -28.79
N GLU A 108 35.21 -11.29 -29.84
CA GLU A 108 33.97 -12.04 -29.74
C GLU A 108 34.13 -13.36 -28.96
N THR A 109 35.32 -13.98 -29.03
CA THR A 109 35.58 -15.26 -28.34
C THR A 109 35.72 -15.02 -26.85
N LEU A 110 36.56 -14.05 -26.46
CA LEU A 110 36.72 -13.68 -25.05
C LEU A 110 35.43 -13.14 -24.47
N LEU A 111 34.70 -12.29 -25.22
CA LEU A 111 33.41 -11.77 -24.79
C LEU A 111 32.42 -12.91 -24.56
N SER A 112 32.28 -13.83 -25.51
CA SER A 112 31.38 -14.98 -25.38
C SER A 112 31.73 -15.85 -24.16
N GLN A 113 33.03 -16.09 -23.91
CA GLN A 113 33.47 -16.86 -22.75
C GLN A 113 33.12 -16.14 -21.45
N SER A 114 33.54 -14.88 -21.29
CA SER A 114 33.28 -14.10 -20.06
C SER A 114 31.79 -13.93 -19.80
N THR A 115 30.97 -13.80 -20.85
CA THR A 115 29.50 -13.70 -20.70
C THR A 115 28.86 -15.01 -20.25
N LYS A 116 29.41 -16.15 -20.68
CA LYS A 116 28.93 -17.47 -20.26
C LYS A 116 29.26 -17.72 -18.78
N GLU A 117 30.48 -17.37 -18.36
CA GLU A 117 30.88 -17.44 -16.95
C GLU A 117 30.00 -16.55 -16.07
N LEU A 118 29.68 -15.33 -16.53
CA LEU A 118 28.75 -14.45 -15.82
C LEU A 118 27.33 -15.06 -15.78
N GLN A 119 26.86 -15.63 -16.87
CA GLN A 119 25.50 -16.17 -16.97
C GLN A 119 25.21 -17.22 -15.89
N ASP A 120 26.16 -18.11 -15.63
CA ASP A 120 26.00 -19.20 -14.64
C ASP A 120 25.87 -18.68 -13.20
N ILE A 121 26.32 -17.46 -12.91
CA ILE A 121 26.34 -16.87 -11.56
C ILE A 121 25.61 -15.51 -11.47
N ALA A 122 24.92 -15.11 -12.52
CA ALA A 122 24.35 -13.77 -12.69
C ALA A 122 23.36 -13.40 -11.57
N GLY A 123 22.47 -14.32 -11.20
CA GLY A 123 21.53 -14.09 -10.10
C GLY A 123 22.23 -13.87 -8.76
N TYR A 124 23.30 -14.61 -8.47
CA TYR A 124 24.09 -14.38 -7.25
C TYR A 124 24.81 -13.04 -7.26
N HIS A 125 25.28 -12.58 -8.42
CA HIS A 125 25.81 -11.23 -8.55
C HIS A 125 24.76 -10.16 -8.27
N LEU A 126 23.53 -10.31 -8.77
CA LEU A 126 22.45 -9.37 -8.46
C LEU A 126 22.10 -9.40 -6.97
N TYR A 127 21.99 -10.59 -6.37
CA TYR A 127 21.72 -10.76 -4.95
C TYR A 127 22.76 -10.10 -4.07
N THR A 128 24.05 -10.33 -4.33
CA THR A 128 25.13 -9.71 -3.54
C THR A 128 25.11 -8.18 -3.64
N GLN A 129 24.76 -7.60 -4.80
CA GLN A 129 24.58 -6.16 -4.93
C GLN A 129 23.38 -5.66 -4.12
N LEU A 130 22.24 -6.37 -4.20
CA LEU A 130 21.01 -6.04 -3.48
C LEU A 130 21.24 -6.03 -1.97
N ILE A 131 21.83 -7.08 -1.42
CA ILE A 131 22.05 -7.21 0.03
C ILE A 131 23.16 -6.28 0.52
N PHE A 132 24.36 -6.40 -0.06
CA PHE A 132 25.56 -5.79 0.54
C PHE A 132 25.78 -4.33 0.14
N LYS A 133 25.25 -3.88 -1.01
CA LYS A 133 25.41 -2.49 -1.44
C LYS A 133 24.15 -1.67 -1.30
N LEU A 134 23.00 -2.24 -1.63
CA LEU A 134 21.73 -1.51 -1.67
C LEU A 134 20.91 -1.68 -0.38
N GLY A 135 21.29 -2.61 0.51
CA GLY A 135 20.58 -2.85 1.77
C GLY A 135 19.15 -3.37 1.58
N PHE A 136 18.87 -4.02 0.45
CA PHE A 136 17.55 -4.59 0.18
C PHE A 136 17.27 -5.74 1.16
N PRO A 137 16.06 -5.87 1.72
CA PRO A 137 15.79 -6.90 2.71
C PRO A 137 15.88 -8.30 2.10
N GLU A 138 16.72 -9.16 2.67
CA GLU A 138 16.90 -10.54 2.22
C GLU A 138 15.58 -11.32 2.13
N LYS A 139 14.73 -11.21 3.15
CA LYS A 139 13.40 -11.83 3.19
C LYS A 139 12.46 -11.39 2.06
N ASN A 140 12.79 -10.30 1.34
CA ASN A 140 12.03 -9.80 0.20
C ASN A 140 12.56 -10.34 -1.14
N ILE A 141 13.55 -11.23 -1.15
CA ILE A 141 14.12 -11.85 -2.35
C ILE A 141 13.82 -13.35 -2.34
N LEU A 142 13.26 -13.87 -3.43
CA LEU A 142 13.05 -15.29 -3.67
C LEU A 142 13.95 -15.76 -4.81
N PHE A 143 14.76 -16.79 -4.56
CA PHE A 143 15.45 -17.49 -5.65
C PHE A 143 14.58 -18.61 -6.21
N CYS A 144 14.38 -18.58 -7.52
CA CYS A 144 13.63 -19.60 -8.25
C CYS A 144 14.43 -20.04 -9.47
N SER A 145 15.10 -21.19 -9.38
CA SER A 145 16.00 -21.67 -10.43
C SER A 145 16.09 -23.20 -10.46
N ASN A 146 16.13 -23.77 -11.66
CA ASN A 146 16.40 -25.20 -11.86
C ASN A 146 17.89 -25.54 -11.78
N HIS A 147 18.78 -24.53 -11.75
CA HIS A 147 20.24 -24.70 -11.71
C HIS A 147 20.84 -24.51 -10.31
N GLY A 148 20.00 -24.52 -9.26
CA GLY A 148 20.43 -24.27 -7.87
C GLY A 148 21.40 -25.31 -7.29
N SER A 149 21.39 -26.54 -7.80
CA SER A 149 22.29 -27.60 -7.35
C SER A 149 23.74 -27.42 -7.80
N ASP A 150 23.97 -26.72 -8.91
CA ASP A 150 25.16 -26.90 -9.74
C ASP A 150 26.34 -26.00 -9.34
N LEU A 151 26.15 -25.12 -8.35
CA LEU A 151 27.13 -24.10 -7.96
C LEU A 151 27.79 -24.41 -6.61
N THR A 152 28.56 -25.49 -6.55
CA THR A 152 29.34 -25.89 -5.36
C THR A 152 30.29 -24.79 -4.89
N SER A 153 30.94 -24.08 -5.81
CA SER A 153 31.87 -22.99 -5.50
C SER A 153 31.18 -21.83 -4.77
N ILE A 154 29.95 -21.49 -5.15
CA ILE A 154 29.18 -20.41 -4.50
C ILE A 154 28.75 -20.85 -3.10
N LYS A 155 28.30 -22.09 -2.94
CA LYS A 155 27.98 -22.65 -1.62
C LYS A 155 29.19 -22.58 -0.69
N SER A 156 30.37 -22.97 -1.16
CA SER A 156 31.62 -22.84 -0.41
C SER A 156 31.92 -21.38 -0.06
N ALA A 157 31.78 -20.44 -1.00
CA ALA A 157 32.06 -19.02 -0.75
C ALA A 157 31.14 -18.42 0.34
N PHE A 158 29.84 -18.76 0.35
CA PHE A 158 28.92 -18.32 1.40
C PHE A 158 29.28 -18.91 2.77
N ILE A 159 29.62 -20.20 2.82
CA ILE A 159 30.04 -20.88 4.06
C ILE A 159 31.33 -20.26 4.60
N ASP A 160 32.32 -20.04 3.74
CA ASP A 160 33.61 -19.43 4.11
C ASP A 160 33.42 -17.99 4.62
N ALA A 161 32.48 -17.26 4.01
CA ALA A 161 32.09 -15.92 4.44
C ALA A 161 31.17 -15.91 5.68
N LYS A 162 30.73 -17.08 6.16
CA LYS A 162 29.77 -17.25 7.28
C LYS A 162 28.44 -16.53 7.03
N ILE A 163 27.99 -16.54 5.79
CA ILE A 163 26.71 -15.98 5.35
C ILE A 163 25.75 -17.14 5.11
N GLU A 164 24.51 -16.99 5.55
CA GLU A 164 23.46 -17.98 5.27
C GLU A 164 23.15 -18.00 3.76
N LEU A 165 23.05 -19.20 3.20
CA LEU A 165 22.71 -19.37 1.79
C LEU A 165 21.23 -19.05 1.59
N PRO A 166 20.87 -18.28 0.56
CA PRO A 166 19.47 -18.08 0.23
C PRO A 166 18.84 -19.43 -0.14
N ILE A 167 17.59 -19.62 0.26
CA ILE A 167 16.80 -20.80 -0.12
C ILE A 167 16.48 -20.70 -1.61
N ILE A 168 16.81 -21.75 -2.37
CA ILE A 168 16.52 -21.84 -3.80
C ILE A 168 15.41 -22.85 -4.01
N TYR A 169 14.35 -22.43 -4.69
CA TYR A 169 13.26 -23.30 -5.11
C TYR A 169 13.41 -23.64 -6.59
N THR A 170 13.11 -24.89 -6.93
CA THR A 170 13.05 -25.34 -8.33
C THR A 170 11.70 -24.98 -8.97
N LYS A 171 11.69 -24.72 -10.28
CA LYS A 171 10.47 -24.36 -11.04
C LYS A 171 9.63 -25.58 -11.42
N ASP A 172 10.27 -26.75 -11.50
CA ASP A 172 9.69 -27.97 -12.08
C ASP A 172 9.20 -28.97 -11.03
N SER A 173 9.59 -28.83 -9.75
CA SER A 173 9.10 -29.72 -8.70
C SER A 173 7.75 -29.25 -8.14
N ALA A 174 6.82 -30.19 -7.96
CA ALA A 174 5.49 -29.89 -7.45
C ALA A 174 5.54 -29.26 -6.04
N ASP A 175 6.41 -29.79 -5.17
CA ASP A 175 6.57 -29.31 -3.80
C ASP A 175 7.13 -27.87 -3.73
N ASP A 176 8.09 -27.53 -4.61
CA ASP A 176 8.63 -26.18 -4.62
C ASP A 176 7.69 -25.19 -5.30
N LYS A 177 6.93 -25.62 -6.32
CA LYS A 177 5.88 -24.80 -6.93
C LYS A 177 4.89 -24.29 -5.88
N GLU A 178 4.39 -25.17 -5.00
CA GLU A 178 3.45 -24.76 -3.94
C GLU A 178 4.09 -23.75 -2.98
N LYS A 179 5.36 -23.95 -2.60
CA LYS A 179 6.10 -23.02 -1.72
C LYS A 179 6.33 -21.67 -2.38
N VAL A 180 6.70 -21.65 -3.66
CA VAL A 180 6.89 -20.42 -4.45
C VAL A 180 5.59 -19.64 -4.53
N GLN A 181 4.49 -20.30 -4.94
CA GLN A 181 3.19 -19.65 -5.03
C GLN A 181 2.71 -19.15 -3.66
N ALA A 182 2.94 -19.90 -2.59
CA ALA A 182 2.62 -19.48 -1.24
C ALA A 182 3.45 -18.25 -0.81
N TRP A 183 4.75 -18.23 -1.10
CA TRP A 183 5.61 -17.08 -0.82
C TRP A 183 5.15 -15.85 -1.59
N VAL A 184 4.94 -15.97 -2.90
CA VAL A 184 4.46 -14.88 -3.76
C VAL A 184 3.13 -14.35 -3.25
N LYS A 185 2.18 -15.25 -2.94
CA LYS A 185 0.87 -14.87 -2.40
C LYS A 185 1.00 -14.14 -1.08
N ASN A 186 1.79 -14.64 -0.13
CA ASN A 186 2.01 -14.01 1.16
C ASN A 186 2.64 -12.61 1.02
N CYS A 187 3.58 -12.43 0.09
CA CYS A 187 4.18 -11.13 -0.21
C CYS A 187 3.20 -10.17 -0.91
N TYR A 188 2.41 -10.69 -1.86
CA TYR A 188 1.39 -9.93 -2.58
C TYR A 188 0.24 -9.50 -1.66
N GLU A 189 -0.09 -10.32 -0.68
CA GLU A 189 -1.15 -10.12 0.32
C GLU A 189 -0.67 -9.44 1.61
N ASN A 190 0.64 -9.22 1.76
CA ASN A 190 1.21 -8.60 2.96
C ASN A 190 0.59 -7.21 3.23
N PRO A 191 -0.12 -7.02 4.36
CA PRO A 191 -0.82 -5.77 4.64
C PRO A 191 0.11 -4.55 4.74
N TYR A 192 1.28 -4.71 5.34
CA TYR A 192 2.26 -3.63 5.50
C TYR A 192 2.75 -3.12 4.13
N SER A 193 3.14 -4.04 3.25
CA SER A 193 3.66 -3.74 1.92
C SER A 193 2.60 -3.11 1.03
N ARG A 194 1.34 -3.60 1.11
CA ARG A 194 0.19 -2.98 0.44
C ARG A 194 -0.07 -1.56 0.91
N LEU A 195 -0.06 -1.33 2.22
CA LEU A 195 -0.24 0.01 2.79
C LEU A 195 0.86 0.97 2.31
N ARG A 196 2.12 0.54 2.44
CA ARG A 196 3.28 1.30 1.97
C ARG A 196 3.17 1.65 0.49
N ARG A 197 2.87 0.68 -0.36
CA ARG A 197 2.73 0.89 -1.81
C ARG A 197 1.59 1.85 -2.13
N GLY A 198 0.44 1.71 -1.47
CA GLY A 198 -0.69 2.62 -1.66
C GLY A 198 -0.37 4.07 -1.24
N ILE A 199 0.42 4.26 -0.19
CA ILE A 199 0.90 5.60 0.21
C ILE A 199 1.85 6.18 -0.85
N ILE A 200 2.83 5.41 -1.30
CA ILE A 200 3.81 5.83 -2.32
C ILE A 200 3.09 6.24 -3.60
N GLU A 201 2.22 5.38 -4.15
CA GLU A 201 1.50 5.67 -5.39
C GLU A 201 0.55 6.85 -5.23
N GLY A 202 -0.08 7.02 -4.06
CA GLY A 202 -0.91 8.19 -3.77
C GLY A 202 -0.11 9.49 -3.74
N CYS A 203 1.10 9.47 -3.16
CA CYS A 203 1.98 10.62 -3.13
C CYS A 203 2.52 10.96 -4.52
N LYS A 204 2.97 9.95 -5.28
CA LYS A 204 3.42 10.12 -6.67
C LYS A 204 2.33 10.74 -7.54
N LEU A 205 1.09 10.25 -7.42
CA LEU A 205 -0.04 10.80 -8.14
C LEU A 205 -0.34 12.25 -7.73
N ALA A 206 -0.34 12.56 -6.43
CA ALA A 206 -0.59 13.93 -5.97
C ALA A 206 0.45 14.93 -6.47
N LYS A 207 1.72 14.50 -6.60
CA LYS A 207 2.81 15.33 -7.16
C LYS A 207 2.63 15.67 -8.65
N THR A 208 1.79 14.95 -9.40
CA THR A 208 1.53 15.28 -10.82
C THR A 208 0.38 16.26 -11.00
N LEU A 209 -0.35 16.58 -9.93
CA LEU A 209 -1.45 17.55 -9.96
C LEU A 209 -0.92 18.99 -10.06
N SER A 210 -1.73 19.88 -10.63
CA SER A 210 -1.37 21.29 -10.70
C SER A 210 -1.48 21.95 -9.32
N PRO A 211 -0.77 23.05 -9.05
CA PRO A 211 -0.84 23.75 -7.76
C PRO A 211 -2.26 24.15 -7.34
N GLU A 212 -3.14 24.44 -8.31
CA GLU A 212 -4.55 24.79 -8.09
C GLU A 212 -5.39 23.63 -7.56
N SER A 213 -4.89 22.38 -7.70
CA SER A 213 -5.53 21.20 -7.12
C SER A 213 -5.32 21.09 -5.60
N LEU A 214 -4.60 22.00 -4.93
CA LEU A 214 -4.44 21.99 -3.48
C LEU A 214 -5.71 22.50 -2.76
N SER A 215 -6.66 21.60 -2.54
CA SER A 215 -7.96 21.90 -1.88
C SER A 215 -7.85 22.17 -0.38
N PHE A 216 -6.75 21.78 0.27
CA PHE A 216 -6.58 22.03 1.71
C PHE A 216 -6.70 23.51 2.08
N ASN A 217 -6.27 24.39 1.18
CA ASN A 217 -6.26 25.84 1.41
C ASN A 217 -7.68 26.42 1.59
N ASP A 218 -8.72 25.70 1.18
CA ASP A 218 -10.12 26.08 1.43
C ASP A 218 -10.51 25.99 2.91
N TYR A 219 -9.79 25.22 3.72
CA TYR A 219 -10.09 25.00 5.14
C TYR A 219 -9.32 25.92 6.08
N VAL A 220 -8.34 26.67 5.58
CA VAL A 220 -7.44 27.52 6.40
C VAL A 220 -7.64 28.99 6.07
N SER A 221 -7.04 29.86 6.88
CA SER A 221 -7.00 31.29 6.59
C SER A 221 -5.92 31.60 5.54
N HIS A 222 -5.98 32.75 4.87
CA HIS A 222 -5.02 33.10 3.81
C HIS A 222 -3.56 33.16 4.31
N GLN A 223 -3.34 33.49 5.59
CA GLN A 223 -2.00 33.53 6.20
C GLN A 223 -1.44 32.14 6.52
N ASP A 224 -2.32 31.14 6.67
CA ASP A 224 -1.97 29.75 7.01
C ASP A 224 -2.05 28.84 5.77
N ALA A 225 -2.24 29.41 4.58
CA ALA A 225 -2.30 28.67 3.33
C ALA A 225 -0.96 27.98 3.05
N ILE A 226 -1.01 26.68 2.74
CA ILE A 226 0.16 25.87 2.41
C ILE A 226 0.62 26.24 1.00
N LYS A 227 1.93 26.46 0.84
CA LYS A 227 2.55 26.71 -0.47
C LYS A 227 2.80 25.40 -1.21
N HIS A 228 2.94 25.49 -2.54
CA HIS A 228 3.16 24.32 -3.36
C HIS A 228 4.43 23.55 -2.97
N ASP A 229 5.56 24.23 -2.74
CA ASP A 229 6.82 23.57 -2.38
C ASP A 229 6.75 22.84 -1.02
N ASP A 230 6.00 23.41 -0.07
CA ASP A 230 5.78 22.82 1.26
C ASP A 230 4.93 21.54 1.14
N ILE A 231 3.91 21.52 0.28
CA ILE A 231 3.10 20.32 0.07
C ILE A 231 3.88 19.23 -0.69
N ILE A 232 4.75 19.59 -1.63
CA ILE A 232 5.65 18.61 -2.28
C ILE A 232 6.59 17.98 -1.26
N SER A 233 7.18 18.79 -0.37
CA SER A 233 8.03 18.31 0.73
C SER A 233 7.25 17.39 1.68
N TYR A 234 6.01 17.74 2.01
CA TYR A 234 5.11 16.88 2.80
C TYR A 234 4.87 15.52 2.11
N LEU A 235 4.59 15.51 0.81
CA LEU A 235 4.39 14.27 0.04
C LEU A 235 5.66 13.42 -0.02
N GLU A 236 6.85 14.02 -0.13
CA GLU A 236 8.13 13.31 -0.06
C GLU A 236 8.37 12.64 1.30
N ILE A 237 7.99 13.33 2.39
CA ILE A 237 8.04 12.75 3.73
C ILE A 237 7.11 11.54 3.83
N LEU A 238 5.87 11.66 3.34
CA LEU A 238 4.90 10.56 3.38
C LEU A 238 5.31 9.36 2.53
N GLU A 239 5.84 9.61 1.32
CA GLU A 239 6.32 8.57 0.40
C GLU A 239 7.41 7.71 1.05
N ASN A 240 8.31 8.33 1.82
CA ASN A 240 9.43 7.67 2.47
C ASN A 240 9.14 7.24 3.93
N PHE A 241 7.92 7.47 4.42
CA PHE A 241 7.61 7.32 5.84
C PHE A 241 7.66 5.86 6.31
N LEU A 242 7.13 4.96 5.48
CA LEU A 242 7.12 3.53 5.78
C LEU A 242 8.34 2.86 5.12
N PRO A 243 9.30 2.34 5.92
CA PRO A 243 10.49 1.71 5.38
C PRO A 243 10.17 0.46 4.55
N LEU A 244 11.05 0.10 3.62
CA LEU A 244 10.88 -1.11 2.82
C LEU A 244 10.90 -2.38 3.69
N ARG A 245 11.77 -2.43 4.71
CA ARG A 245 11.77 -3.49 5.71
C ARG A 245 10.67 -3.21 6.73
N GLU A 246 9.67 -4.10 6.78
CA GLU A 246 8.66 -4.05 7.84
C GLU A 246 9.33 -4.01 9.23
N PRO A 247 9.07 -2.96 10.03
CA PRO A 247 9.69 -2.75 11.34
C PRO A 247 9.11 -3.73 12.37
N GLU A 248 9.93 -4.14 13.33
CA GLU A 248 9.48 -4.99 14.45
C GLU A 248 8.42 -4.27 15.30
N ASN A 249 8.60 -2.97 15.56
CA ASN A 249 7.62 -2.13 16.24
C ASN A 249 6.85 -1.24 15.25
N LYS A 250 6.01 -1.86 14.41
CA LYS A 250 5.16 -1.14 13.45
C LYS A 250 4.22 -0.13 14.11
N GLN A 251 3.77 -0.40 15.33
CA GLN A 251 2.81 0.45 16.04
C GLN A 251 3.37 1.85 16.34
N ALA A 252 4.65 1.94 16.72
CA ALA A 252 5.30 3.22 16.92
C ALA A 252 5.37 4.04 15.61
N ILE A 253 5.70 3.40 14.49
CA ILE A 253 5.76 4.06 13.18
C ILE A 253 4.36 4.50 12.74
N TYR A 254 3.35 3.64 12.89
CA TYR A 254 1.97 3.97 12.53
C TYR A 254 1.42 5.14 13.32
N LYS A 255 1.70 5.20 14.63
CA LYS A 255 1.35 6.34 15.47
C LYS A 255 1.98 7.64 14.97
N LEU A 256 3.26 7.60 14.59
CA LEU A 256 3.95 8.76 14.02
C LEU A 256 3.40 9.14 12.65
N PHE A 257 3.01 8.17 11.83
CA PHE A 257 2.37 8.42 10.53
C PHE A 257 1.04 9.16 10.71
N VAL A 258 0.18 8.67 11.61
CA VAL A 258 -1.10 9.34 11.94
C VAL A 258 -0.88 10.76 12.44
N ARG A 259 0.14 10.98 13.29
CA ARG A 259 0.53 12.33 13.72
C ARG A 259 0.96 13.21 12.55
N THR A 260 1.71 12.66 11.61
CA THR A 260 2.24 13.39 10.45
C THR A 260 1.11 13.81 9.52
N ILE A 261 0.20 12.89 9.15
CA ILE A 261 -0.93 13.22 8.26
C ILE A 261 -1.98 14.13 8.89
N SER A 262 -2.02 14.22 10.23
CA SER A 262 -2.97 15.07 10.95
C SER A 262 -2.40 16.43 11.33
N HIS A 263 -1.08 16.63 11.19
CA HIS A 263 -0.40 17.85 11.63
C HIS A 263 -0.96 19.11 10.95
N GLU A 264 -1.07 19.08 9.62
CA GLU A 264 -1.57 20.21 8.83
C GLU A 264 -2.99 20.64 9.25
N TRP A 265 -3.79 19.72 9.77
CA TRP A 265 -5.16 20.00 10.21
C TRP A 265 -5.26 20.81 11.52
N ASP A 266 -4.13 21.15 12.15
CA ASP A 266 -4.13 22.04 13.31
C ASP A 266 -4.63 23.44 12.95
N VAL A 267 -4.14 23.99 11.84
CA VAL A 267 -4.45 25.34 11.36
C VAL A 267 -5.82 25.45 10.67
N ALA A 268 -6.52 24.33 10.46
CA ALA A 268 -7.86 24.33 9.86
C ALA A 268 -8.88 25.10 10.73
N ASP A 269 -9.55 26.08 10.12
CA ASP A 269 -10.57 26.93 10.71
C ASP A 269 -11.88 26.15 10.87
N THR A 270 -12.32 25.96 12.11
CA THR A 270 -13.55 25.23 12.46
C THR A 270 -14.80 25.79 11.77
N LYS A 271 -14.81 27.08 11.43
CA LYS A 271 -15.91 27.70 10.67
C LYS A 271 -15.96 27.25 9.22
N LYS A 272 -14.83 26.80 8.65
CA LYS A 272 -14.71 26.32 7.26
C LYS A 272 -14.77 24.80 7.14
N ILE A 273 -14.51 24.06 8.23
CA ILE A 273 -14.57 22.59 8.24
C ILE A 273 -15.99 22.09 7.93
N ARG A 274 -16.09 21.21 6.93
CA ARG A 274 -17.34 20.56 6.49
C ARG A 274 -17.05 19.09 6.12
N ASN A 275 -18.09 18.25 6.11
CA ASN A 275 -18.00 16.86 5.63
C ASN A 275 -16.82 16.08 6.27
N LEU A 276 -16.09 15.33 5.44
CA LEU A 276 -14.97 14.47 5.82
C LEU A 276 -13.83 15.21 6.53
N ALA A 277 -13.70 16.53 6.35
CA ALA A 277 -12.68 17.33 7.06
C ALA A 277 -12.82 17.26 8.58
N TRP A 278 -14.04 17.00 9.09
CA TRP A 278 -14.23 16.73 10.51
C TRP A 278 -13.47 15.50 10.98
N ILE A 279 -13.32 14.46 10.16
CA ILE A 279 -12.57 13.25 10.55
C ILE A 279 -11.12 13.62 10.85
N MET A 280 -10.44 14.31 9.94
CA MET A 280 -9.04 14.70 10.13
C MET A 280 -8.85 15.70 11.27
N LYS A 281 -9.78 16.63 11.48
CA LYS A 281 -9.73 17.54 12.64
C LYS A 281 -9.88 16.79 13.97
N ASN A 282 -10.77 15.80 14.04
CA ASN A 282 -10.90 14.94 15.22
C ASN A 282 -9.63 14.12 15.46
N VAL A 283 -9.07 13.51 14.42
CA VAL A 283 -7.80 12.76 14.51
C VAL A 283 -6.70 13.66 15.06
N ARG A 284 -6.50 14.87 14.52
CA ARG A 284 -5.52 15.84 15.02
C ARG A 284 -5.72 16.11 16.51
N ASN A 285 -6.94 16.41 16.92
CA ASN A 285 -7.24 16.72 18.32
C ASN A 285 -6.96 15.53 19.23
N TRP A 286 -7.33 14.32 18.81
CA TRP A 286 -7.11 13.11 19.59
C TRP A 286 -5.65 12.73 19.65
N VAL A 287 -4.87 12.90 18.58
CA VAL A 287 -3.42 12.71 18.61
C VAL A 287 -2.77 13.64 19.63
N THR A 288 -3.16 14.91 19.67
CA THR A 288 -2.57 15.91 20.59
C THR A 288 -2.96 15.66 22.05
N HIS A 289 -4.22 15.33 22.33
CA HIS A 289 -4.74 15.25 23.71
C HIS A 289 -4.78 13.83 24.28
N ASN A 290 -4.80 12.80 23.43
CA ASN A 290 -4.80 11.40 23.82
C ASN A 290 -4.15 10.51 22.76
N SER A 291 -2.84 10.70 22.54
CA SER A 291 -2.07 9.93 21.57
C SER A 291 -2.07 8.41 21.82
N SER A 292 -2.51 7.94 23.00
CA SER A 292 -2.61 6.51 23.34
C SER A 292 -3.66 5.77 22.51
N LEU A 293 -4.67 6.49 22.00
CA LEU A 293 -5.69 5.93 21.10
C LEU A 293 -5.08 5.36 19.82
N PHE A 294 -3.90 5.85 19.44
CA PHE A 294 -3.19 5.43 18.24
C PHE A 294 -1.97 4.56 18.58
N SER A 295 -2.00 3.87 19.72
CA SER A 295 -0.93 2.94 20.12
C SER A 295 -1.08 1.54 19.53
N ASN A 296 -2.26 1.21 18.99
CA ASN A 296 -2.56 -0.07 18.35
C ASN A 296 -3.39 0.14 17.09
N VAL A 297 -2.81 0.82 16.11
CA VAL A 297 -3.45 1.10 14.81
C VAL A 297 -3.14 -0.04 13.85
N ASP A 298 -4.12 -0.44 13.05
CA ASP A 298 -3.91 -1.43 11.99
C ASP A 298 -3.80 -0.76 10.61
N GLU A 299 -3.41 -1.56 9.62
CA GLU A 299 -3.19 -1.09 8.25
C GLU A 299 -4.47 -0.53 7.61
N LYS A 300 -5.65 -1.03 8.00
CA LYS A 300 -6.94 -0.56 7.48
C LYS A 300 -7.25 0.85 7.96
N LEU A 301 -7.03 1.13 9.24
CA LEU A 301 -7.27 2.46 9.79
C LEU A 301 -6.27 3.48 9.22
N LEU A 302 -5.00 3.10 9.03
CA LEU A 302 -4.03 3.97 8.35
C LEU A 302 -4.44 4.25 6.91
N ALA A 303 -4.82 3.22 6.16
CA ALA A 303 -5.28 3.35 4.78
C ALA A 303 -6.50 4.27 4.68
N TYR A 304 -7.48 4.08 5.57
CA TYR A 304 -8.67 4.92 5.65
C TYR A 304 -8.31 6.39 5.90
N LEU A 305 -7.49 6.67 6.92
CA LEU A 305 -7.09 8.05 7.24
C LEU A 305 -6.26 8.69 6.13
N PHE A 306 -5.37 7.92 5.49
CA PHE A 306 -4.61 8.40 4.35
C PHE A 306 -5.51 8.74 3.16
N ILE A 307 -6.45 7.87 2.78
CA ILE A 307 -7.40 8.14 1.68
C ILE A 307 -8.20 9.42 1.96
N ILE A 308 -8.77 9.53 3.17
CA ILE A 308 -9.51 10.72 3.59
C ILE A 308 -8.62 11.97 3.51
N ASN A 309 -7.41 11.90 4.05
CA ASN A 309 -6.48 13.02 4.01
C ASN A 309 -6.14 13.43 2.56
N MET A 310 -5.80 12.48 1.69
CA MET A 310 -5.45 12.76 0.30
C MET A 310 -6.62 13.40 -0.46
N ARG A 311 -7.85 12.89 -0.28
CA ARG A 311 -9.07 13.44 -0.91
C ARG A 311 -9.44 14.83 -0.42
N LEU A 312 -9.01 15.20 0.78
CA LEU A 312 -9.26 16.52 1.36
C LEU A 312 -8.14 17.51 1.05
N MET A 313 -6.91 17.02 0.93
CA MET A 313 -5.74 17.83 0.59
C MET A 313 -5.73 18.19 -0.89
N PHE A 314 -6.14 17.26 -1.76
CA PHE A 314 -6.00 17.38 -3.20
C PHE A 314 -7.34 17.17 -3.93
N GLY A 315 -7.59 18.02 -4.92
CA GLY A 315 -8.74 17.97 -5.83
C GLY A 315 -8.59 16.89 -6.89
N PHE A 316 -8.63 15.63 -6.48
CA PHE A 316 -8.75 14.49 -7.39
C PHE A 316 -10.11 14.47 -8.09
N ASP A 317 -10.21 13.78 -9.24
CA ASP A 317 -11.48 13.53 -9.91
C ASP A 317 -12.44 12.68 -9.05
N SER A 318 -13.71 12.52 -9.44
CA SER A 318 -14.68 11.73 -8.66
C SER A 318 -14.49 10.21 -8.74
N GLU A 319 -13.68 9.72 -9.66
CA GLU A 319 -13.41 8.30 -9.85
C GLU A 319 -12.46 7.76 -8.78
N VAL A 320 -12.48 6.45 -8.60
CA VAL A 320 -11.54 5.76 -7.70
C VAL A 320 -10.14 5.81 -8.31
N GLN A 321 -9.19 6.33 -7.56
CA GLN A 321 -7.80 6.45 -8.00
C GLN A 321 -7.08 5.10 -7.87
N SER A 322 -6.03 4.90 -8.66
CA SER A 322 -5.25 3.65 -8.67
C SER A 322 -4.68 3.30 -7.29
N TYR A 323 -4.15 4.28 -6.55
CA TYR A 323 -3.62 4.08 -5.21
C TYR A 323 -4.70 3.68 -4.20
N GLU A 324 -5.94 4.17 -4.37
CA GLU A 324 -7.06 3.81 -3.51
C GLU A 324 -7.44 2.35 -3.70
N ASN A 325 -7.43 1.83 -4.94
CA ASN A 325 -7.64 0.40 -5.20
C ASN A 325 -6.61 -0.49 -4.47
N ILE A 326 -5.35 -0.04 -4.41
CA ILE A 326 -4.29 -0.74 -3.67
C ILE A 326 -4.62 -0.79 -2.17
N LEU A 327 -5.06 0.33 -1.60
CA LEU A 327 -5.40 0.47 -0.18
C LEU A 327 -6.72 -0.22 0.18
N PHE A 328 -7.71 -0.20 -0.71
CA PHE A 328 -8.97 -0.90 -0.58
C PHE A 328 -8.78 -2.42 -0.49
N ALA A 329 -7.71 -2.97 -1.07
CA ALA A 329 -7.37 -4.38 -0.91
C ALA A 329 -6.98 -4.79 0.53
N LEU A 330 -6.86 -3.84 1.48
CA LEU A 330 -6.62 -4.12 2.91
C LEU A 330 -7.89 -4.49 3.69
N PHE A 331 -9.08 -4.30 3.10
CA PHE A 331 -10.35 -4.53 3.78
C PHE A 331 -10.92 -5.90 3.37
N PRO A 332 -11.02 -6.89 4.29
CA PRO A 332 -11.32 -8.28 3.93
C PRO A 332 -12.81 -8.54 3.67
N ASN A 333 -13.71 -7.73 4.24
CA ASN A 333 -15.16 -7.92 4.19
C ASN A 333 -15.82 -6.72 3.53
N VAL A 334 -15.78 -6.67 2.21
CA VAL A 334 -16.35 -5.56 1.43
C VAL A 334 -17.81 -5.84 1.13
N LEU A 335 -18.67 -4.84 1.31
CA LEU A 335 -20.05 -4.96 0.89
C LEU A 335 -20.11 -4.99 -0.65
N LYS A 336 -20.68 -6.08 -1.20
CA LYS A 336 -20.82 -6.26 -2.66
C LYS A 336 -21.52 -5.05 -3.27
N GLU A 337 -21.06 -4.64 -4.45
CA GLU A 337 -21.53 -3.42 -5.13
C GLU A 337 -23.04 -3.33 -5.25
N GLN A 338 -23.64 -4.36 -5.85
CA GLN A 338 -25.09 -4.37 -6.09
C GLN A 338 -25.86 -4.29 -4.77
N LEU A 339 -25.43 -5.06 -3.76
CA LEU A 339 -26.06 -5.05 -2.44
C LEU A 339 -25.95 -3.67 -1.77
N PHE A 340 -24.82 -2.97 -1.92
CA PHE A 340 -24.67 -1.61 -1.41
C PHE A 340 -25.58 -0.63 -2.15
N LYS A 341 -25.62 -0.69 -3.49
CA LYS A 341 -26.49 0.14 -4.31
C LYS A 341 -27.96 -0.06 -3.94
N ASP A 342 -28.36 -1.31 -3.72
CA ASP A 342 -29.72 -1.66 -3.30
C ASP A 342 -30.00 -1.13 -1.89
N LYS A 343 -29.06 -1.28 -0.94
CA LYS A 343 -29.20 -0.71 0.41
C LYS A 343 -29.31 0.81 0.39
N ALA A 344 -28.51 1.49 -0.44
CA ALA A 344 -28.50 2.94 -0.54
C ALA A 344 -29.80 3.49 -1.18
N LYS A 345 -30.27 2.88 -2.27
CA LYS A 345 -31.50 3.30 -2.97
C LYS A 345 -32.77 3.07 -2.15
N ASN A 346 -32.81 2.01 -1.34
CA ASN A 346 -33.96 1.64 -0.54
C ASN A 346 -33.88 2.15 0.91
N ASP A 347 -33.02 3.13 1.20
CA ASP A 347 -32.85 3.73 2.53
C ASP A 347 -32.48 2.74 3.65
N LEU A 348 -31.97 1.55 3.31
CA LEU A 348 -31.61 0.49 4.26
C LEU A 348 -30.28 0.75 4.99
N LEU A 349 -29.57 1.83 4.65
CA LEU A 349 -28.40 2.31 5.39
C LEU A 349 -28.80 3.20 6.58
N LYS A 350 -29.97 3.87 6.52
CA LYS A 350 -30.42 4.82 7.56
C LYS A 350 -30.55 4.16 8.94
N PRO A 351 -31.13 2.95 9.07
CA PRO A 351 -31.26 2.29 10.37
C PRO A 351 -29.91 2.00 11.04
N ASP A 352 -28.91 1.56 10.28
CA ASP A 352 -27.57 1.25 10.80
C ASP A 352 -26.86 2.51 11.32
N ILE A 353 -26.96 3.60 10.56
CA ILE A 353 -26.38 4.90 10.91
C ILE A 353 -27.08 5.50 12.13
N ALA A 354 -28.42 5.45 12.17
CA ALA A 354 -29.20 5.90 13.32
C ALA A 354 -28.86 5.09 14.58
N LYS A 355 -28.72 3.76 14.44
CA LYS A 355 -28.30 2.88 15.54
C LYS A 355 -26.90 3.23 16.05
N ALA A 356 -25.94 3.52 15.17
CA ALA A 356 -24.60 3.96 15.57
C ALA A 356 -24.64 5.27 16.37
N TYR A 357 -25.41 6.25 15.91
CA TYR A 357 -25.61 7.50 16.65
C TYR A 357 -26.23 7.25 18.03
N LEU A 358 -27.33 6.48 18.08
CA LEU A 358 -28.03 6.16 19.33
C LEU A 358 -27.13 5.43 20.33
N ASN A 359 -26.33 4.48 19.86
CA ASN A 359 -25.38 3.75 20.71
C ASN A 359 -24.38 4.70 21.35
N LEU A 360 -23.76 5.61 20.58
CA LEU A 360 -22.85 6.60 21.14
C LEU A 360 -23.55 7.56 22.10
N LYS A 361 -24.77 8.00 21.76
CA LYS A 361 -25.59 8.86 22.63
C LYS A 361 -25.86 8.19 23.98
N ASN A 362 -26.24 6.91 23.97
CA ASN A 362 -26.49 6.15 25.17
C ASN A 362 -25.22 6.00 26.01
N MET A 363 -24.07 5.68 25.39
CA MET A 363 -22.78 5.63 26.09
C MET A 363 -22.45 6.95 26.80
N VAL A 364 -22.67 8.09 26.13
CA VAL A 364 -22.47 9.42 26.73
C VAL A 364 -23.40 9.66 27.93
N LEU A 365 -24.67 9.27 27.81
CA LEU A 365 -25.65 9.45 28.88
C LEU A 365 -25.40 8.52 30.07
N ASP A 366 -25.09 7.25 29.82
CA ASP A 366 -24.83 6.22 30.83
C ASP A 366 -23.60 6.58 31.69
N GLU A 367 -22.56 7.13 31.05
CA GLU A 367 -21.34 7.63 31.72
C GLU A 367 -21.48 9.06 32.27
N LYS A 368 -22.66 9.68 32.14
CA LYS A 368 -22.96 11.06 32.57
C LYS A 368 -21.98 12.10 32.00
N ILE A 369 -21.55 11.89 30.77
CA ILE A 369 -20.65 12.77 30.02
C ILE A 369 -21.43 13.97 29.47
N LYS A 370 -20.74 15.10 29.23
CA LYS A 370 -21.35 16.29 28.62
C LYS A 370 -21.99 15.92 27.28
N ASP A 371 -23.29 16.16 27.19
CA ASP A 371 -24.06 15.82 26.01
C ASP A 371 -23.80 16.77 24.83
N GLY A 372 -24.02 16.27 23.61
CA GLY A 372 -23.86 16.98 22.34
C GLY A 372 -24.98 16.64 21.35
N PHE A 373 -25.14 17.47 20.32
CA PHE A 373 -26.14 17.23 19.26
C PHE A 373 -25.53 16.56 18.03
N TYR A 374 -24.26 16.83 17.74
CA TYR A 374 -23.58 16.23 16.60
C TYR A 374 -22.72 15.04 17.03
N PHE A 375 -22.58 14.06 16.14
CA PHE A 375 -21.85 12.83 16.46
C PHE A 375 -20.38 13.07 16.83
N ASN A 376 -19.72 13.98 16.13
CA ASN A 376 -18.35 14.40 16.45
C ASN A 376 -18.25 15.12 17.80
N GLU A 377 -19.27 15.86 18.20
CA GLU A 377 -19.30 16.48 19.54
C GLU A 377 -19.42 15.41 20.62
N LEU A 378 -20.29 14.42 20.45
CA LEU A 378 -20.42 13.30 21.39
C LEU A 378 -19.10 12.56 21.57
N ALA A 379 -18.42 12.22 20.46
CA ALA A 379 -17.11 11.56 20.50
C ALA A 379 -16.05 12.42 21.21
N ASN A 380 -16.04 13.73 20.95
CA ASN A 380 -15.11 14.66 21.63
C ASN A 380 -15.44 14.85 23.10
N SER A 381 -16.72 14.86 23.48
CA SER A 381 -17.13 14.91 24.89
C SER A 381 -16.59 13.71 25.65
N ILE A 382 -16.57 12.51 25.06
CA ILE A 382 -15.93 11.34 25.68
C ILE A 382 -14.43 11.61 25.91
N GLN A 383 -13.70 12.13 24.91
CA GLN A 383 -12.28 12.46 25.07
C GLN A 383 -11.99 13.52 26.13
N GLN A 384 -12.89 14.49 26.28
CA GLN A 384 -12.78 15.57 27.26
C GLN A 384 -13.26 15.17 28.66
N SER A 385 -13.85 13.98 28.80
CA SER A 385 -14.37 13.49 30.08
C SER A 385 -13.33 12.74 30.92
N ASN A 386 -13.74 12.33 32.13
CA ASN A 386 -13.01 11.39 32.98
C ASN A 386 -13.54 9.95 32.86
N SER A 387 -14.35 9.67 31.84
CA SER A 387 -14.91 8.33 31.61
C SER A 387 -13.83 7.30 31.29
N SER A 388 -14.12 6.04 31.66
CA SER A 388 -13.29 4.89 31.25
C SER A 388 -13.21 4.73 29.73
N LEU A 389 -14.25 5.15 29.01
CA LEU A 389 -14.34 5.07 27.54
C LEU A 389 -13.28 5.93 26.84
N LYS A 390 -12.73 6.95 27.50
CA LYS A 390 -11.74 7.87 26.94
C LYS A 390 -10.52 7.15 26.36
N ASN A 391 -10.14 6.00 26.89
CA ASN A 391 -8.95 5.25 26.47
C ASN A 391 -9.28 4.00 25.64
N ASP A 392 -10.55 3.82 25.23
CA ASP A 392 -10.97 2.66 24.45
C ASP A 392 -10.56 2.80 22.97
N ILE A 393 -9.41 2.22 22.62
CA ILE A 393 -8.84 2.22 21.26
C ILE A 393 -9.83 1.67 20.23
N GLN A 394 -10.54 0.60 20.56
CA GLN A 394 -11.45 -0.07 19.62
C GLN A 394 -12.69 0.77 19.37
N LEU A 395 -13.25 1.38 20.43
CA LEU A 395 -14.34 2.34 20.31
C LEU A 395 -13.91 3.50 19.39
N PHE A 396 -12.80 4.16 19.68
CA PHE A 396 -12.35 5.33 18.91
C PHE A 396 -12.01 5.00 17.45
N SER A 397 -11.46 3.81 17.18
CA SER A 397 -11.29 3.32 15.82
C SER A 397 -12.63 3.17 15.09
N THR A 398 -13.62 2.59 15.76
CA THR A 398 -14.98 2.44 15.22
C THR A 398 -15.65 3.79 14.99
N LEU A 399 -15.48 4.74 15.92
CA LEU A 399 -16.00 6.10 15.79
C LEU A 399 -15.45 6.83 14.57
N LEU A 400 -14.17 6.65 14.20
CA LEU A 400 -13.60 7.25 12.99
C LEU A 400 -14.27 6.74 11.71
N TYR A 401 -14.58 5.45 11.63
CA TYR A 401 -15.33 4.87 10.51
C TYR A 401 -16.79 5.35 10.52
N GLN A 402 -17.43 5.41 11.68
CA GLN A 402 -18.82 5.90 11.81
C GLN A 402 -18.95 7.39 11.50
N MET A 403 -17.93 8.20 11.80
CA MET A 403 -17.88 9.62 11.47
C MET A 403 -18.05 9.84 9.97
N PHE A 404 -17.45 9.01 9.10
CA PHE A 404 -17.68 9.10 7.65
C PHE A 404 -19.16 9.22 7.34
N TRP A 405 -19.98 8.31 7.87
CA TRP A 405 -21.39 8.26 7.56
C TRP A 405 -22.16 9.45 8.12
N LEU A 406 -21.85 9.87 9.34
CA LEU A 406 -22.62 10.90 10.04
C LEU A 406 -22.24 12.31 9.62
N VAL A 407 -21.01 12.54 9.18
CA VAL A 407 -20.60 13.86 8.65
C VAL A 407 -21.01 14.06 7.19
N THR A 408 -21.25 12.98 6.43
CA THR A 408 -21.72 13.08 5.04
C THR A 408 -23.24 13.00 4.90
N SER A 409 -23.96 12.38 5.85
CA SER A 409 -25.43 12.27 5.81
C SER A 409 -26.17 13.43 6.47
N TYR A 410 -25.46 14.30 7.20
CA TYR A 410 -26.01 15.45 7.92
C TYR A 410 -27.35 15.18 8.61
N PRO A 411 -27.39 14.26 9.58
CA PRO A 411 -28.63 14.00 10.30
C PRO A 411 -29.09 15.25 11.04
N GLU A 412 -30.37 15.59 10.87
CA GLU A 412 -31.07 16.48 11.77
C GLU A 412 -31.48 15.70 13.01
N VAL A 413 -30.89 16.07 14.15
CA VAL A 413 -31.18 15.47 15.44
C VAL A 413 -32.06 16.44 16.22
N GLY A 414 -33.26 16.00 16.57
CA GLY A 414 -34.24 16.76 17.32
C GLY A 414 -34.87 15.94 18.45
N THR A 415 -35.72 16.60 19.24
CA THR A 415 -36.56 15.92 20.23
C THR A 415 -38.02 16.22 19.99
N ILE A 416 -38.86 15.18 19.86
CA ILE A 416 -40.32 15.32 19.81
C ILE A 416 -40.89 15.07 21.23
N ASN A 417 -42.04 15.67 21.54
CA ASN A 417 -42.82 15.47 22.77
C ASN A 417 -42.02 15.71 24.06
N SER A 418 -41.72 16.99 24.33
CA SER A 418 -41.22 17.41 25.65
C SER A 418 -39.93 16.69 26.09
N LYS A 419 -39.00 16.47 25.14
CA LYS A 419 -37.67 15.84 25.33
C LYS A 419 -37.64 14.31 25.55
N LYS A 420 -38.73 13.57 25.29
CA LYS A 420 -38.76 12.12 25.54
C LYS A 420 -38.32 11.24 24.37
N THR A 421 -38.48 11.70 23.13
CA THR A 421 -38.13 10.89 21.95
C THR A 421 -37.08 11.62 21.12
N LEU A 422 -35.92 10.99 20.94
CA LEU A 422 -34.90 11.45 20.00
C LEU A 422 -35.38 11.13 18.58
N GLU A 423 -35.43 12.15 17.72
CA GLU A 423 -35.72 12.01 16.32
C GLU A 423 -34.46 12.28 15.52
N ILE A 424 -34.08 11.34 14.65
CA ILE A 424 -32.94 11.47 13.74
C ILE A 424 -33.51 11.42 12.31
N LYS A 425 -33.53 12.56 11.63
CA LYS A 425 -33.91 12.65 10.21
C LYS A 425 -32.65 12.82 9.39
N PHE A 426 -32.67 12.27 8.19
CA PHE A 426 -31.58 12.44 7.26
C PHE A 426 -32.12 13.05 5.98
N LYS A 427 -31.66 14.27 5.67
CA LYS A 427 -32.19 15.05 4.55
C LYS A 427 -31.60 14.62 3.21
N ASP A 428 -30.30 14.31 3.16
CA ASP A 428 -29.60 13.97 1.92
C ASP A 428 -28.63 12.80 2.13
N PHE A 429 -28.93 11.66 1.50
CA PHE A 429 -28.06 10.49 1.44
C PHE A 429 -27.48 10.36 0.04
N LYS A 430 -26.23 10.78 -0.16
CA LYS A 430 -25.60 10.84 -1.50
C LYS A 430 -24.37 9.95 -1.66
N TYR A 431 -24.37 8.76 -1.09
CA TYR A 431 -23.23 7.83 -1.26
C TYR A 431 -23.03 7.31 -2.68
N LEU A 432 -24.03 7.49 -3.56
CA LEU A 432 -23.97 7.11 -4.97
C LEU A 432 -23.60 8.28 -5.91
N GLU A 433 -23.39 9.49 -5.37
CA GLU A 433 -23.10 10.68 -6.20
C GLU A 433 -21.66 10.69 -6.71
N LYS A 434 -20.71 10.16 -5.94
CA LYS A 434 -19.30 10.10 -6.32
C LYS A 434 -18.79 8.66 -6.22
N PRO A 435 -18.21 8.08 -7.29
CA PRO A 435 -17.70 6.70 -7.28
C PRO A 435 -16.73 6.41 -6.13
N TYR A 436 -15.82 7.33 -5.79
CA TYR A 436 -14.90 7.10 -4.66
C TYR A 436 -15.61 7.05 -3.29
N ILE A 437 -16.69 7.82 -3.12
CA ILE A 437 -17.51 7.78 -1.89
C ILE A 437 -18.24 6.45 -1.81
N GLU A 438 -18.81 5.97 -2.93
CA GLU A 438 -19.46 4.66 -3.01
C GLU A 438 -18.47 3.55 -2.64
N ALA A 439 -17.29 3.55 -3.27
CA ALA A 439 -16.24 2.58 -3.01
C ALA A 439 -15.83 2.63 -1.54
N LEU A 440 -15.43 3.81 -1.02
CA LEU A 440 -15.00 3.93 0.37
C LEU A 440 -16.07 3.43 1.35
N ALA A 441 -17.34 3.83 1.16
CA ALA A 441 -18.46 3.40 1.98
C ALA A 441 -18.62 1.88 2.02
N ARG A 442 -18.51 1.20 0.87
CA ARG A 442 -18.61 -0.26 0.76
C ARG A 442 -17.51 -0.97 1.54
N TYR A 443 -16.28 -0.47 1.46
CA TYR A 443 -15.10 -1.08 2.07
C TYR A 443 -15.07 -0.89 3.59
N ILE A 444 -15.62 0.21 4.11
CA ILE A 444 -15.66 0.48 5.57
C ILE A 444 -16.97 0.08 6.25
N TYR A 445 -18.01 -0.37 5.52
CA TYR A 445 -19.35 -0.62 6.08
C TYR A 445 -19.32 -1.55 7.30
N HIS A 446 -18.67 -2.71 7.19
CA HIS A 446 -18.61 -3.68 8.28
C HIS A 446 -17.69 -3.25 9.43
N LEU A 447 -16.75 -2.32 9.20
CA LEU A 447 -15.94 -1.70 10.25
C LEU A 447 -16.72 -0.61 11.00
N SER A 448 -17.66 0.03 10.30
CA SER A 448 -18.54 1.08 10.85
C SER A 448 -19.69 0.48 11.65
N PHE A 449 -20.24 -0.64 11.18
CA PHE A 449 -21.40 -1.31 11.75
C PHE A 449 -21.07 -2.79 12.00
N PRO A 450 -20.22 -3.09 13.00
CA PRO A 450 -19.94 -4.47 13.34
C PRO A 450 -21.24 -5.17 13.74
N GLN A 451 -21.51 -6.33 13.14
CA GLN A 451 -22.58 -7.20 13.61
C GLN A 451 -22.18 -7.62 15.03
N GLY A 452 -23.09 -7.46 16.00
CA GLY A 452 -22.82 -7.77 17.41
C GLY A 452 -22.23 -9.17 17.54
N LYS A 453 -21.18 -9.30 18.37
CA LYS A 453 -20.66 -10.60 18.79
C LYS A 453 -21.67 -11.34 19.64
#